data_AF-A0A1A3SHJ9-F1
#
_entry.id   AF-A0A1A3SHJ9-F1
#
_cell.length_a   1.000
_cell.length_b   1.000
_cell.length_c   1.000
_cell.angle_alpha   90.00
_cell.angle_beta   90.00
_cell.angle_gamma   90.00
#
_symmetry.space_group_name_H-M   'P 1'
#
loop_
_entity.id
_entity.type
_entity.pdbx_description
1 polymer ?
#
loop_
_entity_poly.entity_id
_entity_poly.type
_entity_poly.pdbx_seq_one_letter_code
_entity_poly.pdbx_strand_id
1 'polypeptide(L)'
;MTSAGGPQGPAQGYPPNTHAASPPPANSGGLQGEVHTLERAIFEVKRIIVGQDQLVERMLVGLLAKGHVLLEGVPGVAKTLAVETFAKVVGGTFARIQFTPDLVPTDIIGTRIYRQGKEEFDIELGPVVVNFLLADEINRAPAKVQSALLEVMAERKISIGGKTFPLPAPFLVMATQNPIEQEGVYALPEAQRDRFLFKLNIDYPSPEEEREIIYRMGVKPPEPKQVLAPGDLLRLQDVAANTFVHHALVDYVVRVVTATRTPEKFGMPDARAWIAYGASPRASLGIIAAARALALVRGRDYVVPQDVVEVIPDVLRHRLVLTYDALADEISAETVINRILQTVALPQVNAIPQQGHSVPPVVPAAAGAASGR
;
A
#
# COMPACT_ATOMS: atom_id res chain seq x y z
N MET A 1 3.28 25.42 -69.55
CA MET A 1 3.71 26.65 -68.84
C MET A 1 2.54 27.19 -68.02
N THR A 2 2.71 27.27 -66.70
CA THR A 2 2.18 28.32 -65.78
C THR A 2 0.67 28.65 -65.81
N SER A 3 -0.13 28.29 -64.80
CA SER A 3 -0.40 29.05 -63.54
C SER A 3 -1.21 30.34 -63.78
N ALA A 4 -2.15 30.83 -62.97
CA ALA A 4 -2.69 30.53 -61.65
C ALA A 4 -3.94 31.44 -61.45
N GLY A 5 -4.69 31.23 -60.37
CA GLY A 5 -5.44 32.30 -59.69
C GLY A 5 -6.94 32.05 -59.53
N GLY A 6 -7.33 31.46 -58.39
CA GLY A 6 -8.73 31.34 -57.98
C GLY A 6 -9.26 32.58 -57.23
N PRO A 7 -10.59 32.69 -57.04
CA PRO A 7 -11.19 33.58 -56.07
C PRO A 7 -11.91 32.84 -54.92
N GLN A 8 -12.10 33.61 -53.84
CA GLN A 8 -12.68 33.27 -52.54
C GLN A 8 -14.14 32.78 -52.60
N GLY A 9 -14.52 31.88 -51.68
CA GLY A 9 -15.89 31.45 -51.41
C GLY A 9 -16.27 31.62 -49.92
N PRO A 10 -17.57 31.78 -49.57
CA PRO A 10 -18.02 32.27 -48.26
C PRO A 10 -18.24 31.17 -47.21
N ALA A 11 -18.38 31.63 -45.97
CA ALA A 11 -18.48 30.88 -44.71
C ALA A 11 -19.53 29.75 -44.69
N GLN A 12 -19.11 28.57 -44.19
CA GLN A 12 -19.98 27.45 -43.82
C GLN A 12 -19.92 27.20 -42.31
N GLY A 13 -21.10 27.02 -41.71
CA GLY A 13 -21.35 26.94 -40.27
C GLY A 13 -20.80 25.68 -39.60
N TYR A 14 -20.46 25.84 -38.33
CA TYR A 14 -20.13 24.77 -37.40
C TYR A 14 -21.36 23.91 -37.06
N PRO A 15 -21.25 22.57 -37.00
CA PRO A 15 -22.28 21.72 -36.43
C PRO A 15 -22.30 21.83 -34.89
N PRO A 16 -23.47 21.64 -34.25
CA PRO A 16 -23.61 21.79 -32.81
C PRO A 16 -22.96 20.63 -32.04
N ASN A 17 -22.39 20.98 -30.88
CA ASN A 17 -21.79 20.09 -29.88
C ASN A 17 -22.58 18.80 -29.69
N THR A 18 -21.94 17.67 -29.98
CA THR A 18 -22.33 16.36 -29.45
C THR A 18 -22.15 16.40 -27.93
N HIS A 19 -23.26 16.23 -27.21
CA HIS A 19 -23.26 16.04 -25.77
C HIS A 19 -22.32 14.89 -25.40
N ALA A 20 -21.25 15.22 -24.68
CA ALA A 20 -20.42 14.25 -24.00
C ALA A 20 -21.31 13.36 -23.14
N ALA A 21 -21.26 12.05 -23.39
CA ALA A 21 -21.95 11.06 -22.57
C ALA A 21 -21.54 11.26 -21.12
N SER A 22 -22.52 11.53 -20.26
CA SER A 22 -22.33 11.63 -18.83
C SER A 22 -21.72 10.33 -18.30
N PRO A 23 -20.79 10.38 -17.33
CA PRO A 23 -20.30 9.18 -16.68
C PRO A 23 -21.49 8.44 -16.03
N PRO A 24 -21.45 7.09 -15.98
CA PRO A 24 -22.52 6.31 -15.35
C PRO A 24 -22.69 6.73 -13.89
N PRO A 25 -23.92 6.64 -13.33
CA PRO A 25 -24.19 7.08 -11.97
C PRO A 25 -23.31 6.30 -10.99
N ALA A 26 -22.63 7.03 -10.10
CA ALA A 26 -21.91 6.45 -8.98
C ALA A 26 -22.90 5.58 -8.19
N ASN A 27 -22.61 4.27 -8.11
CA ASN A 27 -23.41 3.36 -7.29
C ASN A 27 -23.49 3.92 -5.87
N SER A 28 -24.71 4.16 -5.43
CA SER A 28 -25.11 4.68 -4.12
C SER A 28 -24.92 3.66 -3.00
N GLY A 29 -23.74 3.07 -2.91
CA GLY A 29 -23.25 2.43 -1.70
C GLY A 29 -22.27 3.41 -1.07
N GLY A 30 -22.74 4.31 -0.22
CA GLY A 30 -21.86 5.20 0.55
C GLY A 30 -20.85 4.41 1.40
N LEU A 31 -20.02 5.09 2.18
CA LEU A 31 -18.97 4.51 3.03
C LEU A 31 -19.33 3.15 3.67
N GLN A 32 -20.55 2.99 4.19
CA GLN A 32 -21.04 1.73 4.77
C GLN A 32 -20.97 0.52 3.83
N GLY A 33 -21.31 0.67 2.54
CA GLY A 33 -21.22 -0.41 1.55
C GLY A 33 -19.77 -0.81 1.28
N GLU A 34 -18.87 0.16 1.31
CA GLU A 34 -17.43 -0.05 1.12
C GLU A 34 -16.82 -0.80 2.29
N VAL A 35 -17.13 -0.36 3.51
CA VAL A 35 -16.74 -1.00 4.77
C VAL A 35 -17.27 -2.43 4.83
N HIS A 36 -18.54 -2.64 4.50
CA HIS A 36 -19.11 -3.99 4.48
C HIS A 36 -18.39 -4.92 3.48
N THR A 37 -17.93 -4.37 2.36
CA THR A 37 -17.16 -5.16 1.37
C THR A 37 -15.77 -5.51 1.91
N LEU A 38 -15.09 -4.59 2.60
CA LEU A 38 -13.81 -4.83 3.28
C LEU A 38 -13.95 -5.87 4.39
N GLU A 39 -14.98 -5.77 5.23
CA GLU A 39 -15.28 -6.74 6.29
C GLU A 39 -15.47 -8.15 5.74
N ARG A 40 -16.22 -8.29 4.63
CA ARG A 40 -16.40 -9.57 3.96
C ARG A 40 -15.08 -10.14 3.44
N ALA A 41 -14.21 -9.31 2.89
CA ALA A 41 -12.89 -9.74 2.42
C ALA A 41 -12.00 -10.20 3.58
N ILE A 42 -11.95 -9.43 4.68
CA ILE A 42 -11.20 -9.82 5.89
C ILE A 42 -11.73 -11.15 6.44
N PHE A 43 -13.05 -11.29 6.57
CA PHE A 43 -13.66 -12.51 7.07
C PHE A 43 -13.31 -13.73 6.22
N GLU A 44 -13.34 -13.58 4.90
CA GLU A 44 -12.97 -14.66 3.97
C GLU A 44 -11.50 -15.07 4.13
N VAL A 45 -10.57 -14.12 4.32
CA VAL A 45 -9.16 -14.43 4.59
C VAL A 45 -9.00 -15.12 5.95
N LYS A 46 -9.65 -14.60 7.01
CA LYS A 46 -9.63 -15.17 8.37
C LYS A 46 -10.26 -16.56 8.47
N ARG A 47 -11.11 -16.94 7.51
CA ARG A 47 -11.60 -18.32 7.40
C ARG A 47 -10.47 -19.30 7.07
N ILE A 48 -9.45 -18.86 6.34
CA ILE A 48 -8.30 -19.71 5.96
C ILE A 48 -7.16 -19.54 6.95
N ILE A 49 -6.81 -18.29 7.27
CA ILE A 49 -5.67 -17.95 8.10
C ILE A 49 -6.08 -17.87 9.57
N VAL A 50 -5.35 -18.58 10.42
CA VAL A 50 -5.60 -18.67 11.87
C VAL A 50 -4.58 -17.81 12.61
N GLY A 51 -5.03 -17.01 13.57
CA GLY A 51 -4.15 -16.31 14.52
C GLY A 51 -3.34 -15.14 13.97
N GLN A 52 -3.57 -14.75 12.71
CA GLN A 52 -2.79 -13.68 12.05
C GLN A 52 -3.68 -12.47 11.72
N ASP A 53 -4.56 -12.10 12.66
CA ASP A 53 -5.54 -11.04 12.47
C ASP A 53 -4.89 -9.70 12.11
N GLN A 54 -3.82 -9.34 12.83
CA GLN A 54 -3.08 -8.10 12.57
C GLN A 54 -2.39 -8.15 11.19
N LEU A 55 -1.81 -9.30 10.81
CA LEU A 55 -1.19 -9.45 9.49
C LEU A 55 -2.22 -9.23 8.37
N VAL A 56 -3.39 -9.88 8.47
CA VAL A 56 -4.46 -9.75 7.47
C VAL A 56 -4.95 -8.30 7.37
N GLU A 57 -5.16 -7.63 8.50
CA GLU A 57 -5.52 -6.21 8.54
C GLU A 57 -4.44 -5.36 7.85
N ARG A 58 -3.17 -5.57 8.20
CA ARG A 58 -2.04 -4.80 7.65
C ARG A 58 -1.77 -5.06 6.17
N MET A 59 -2.02 -6.27 5.67
CA MET A 59 -1.97 -6.57 4.24
C MET A 59 -3.03 -5.78 3.46
N LEU A 60 -4.25 -5.69 4.01
CA LEU A 60 -5.32 -4.89 3.42
C LEU A 60 -5.00 -3.40 3.48
N VAL A 61 -4.50 -2.91 4.62
CA VAL A 61 -4.05 -1.53 4.77
C VAL A 61 -2.92 -1.21 3.78
N GLY A 62 -1.95 -2.10 3.59
CA GLY A 62 -0.87 -1.94 2.62
C GLY A 62 -1.39 -1.82 1.19
N LEU A 63 -2.34 -2.69 0.81
CA LEU A 63 -3.03 -2.63 -0.48
C LEU A 63 -3.76 -1.30 -0.69
N LEU A 64 -4.56 -0.86 0.28
CA LEU A 64 -5.35 0.37 0.20
C LEU A 64 -4.46 1.63 0.21
N ALA A 65 -3.35 1.60 0.95
CA ALA A 65 -2.35 2.66 0.97
C ALA A 65 -1.41 2.63 -0.25
N LYS A 66 -1.64 1.73 -1.22
CA LYS A 66 -0.84 1.56 -2.45
C LYS A 66 0.65 1.27 -2.16
N GLY A 67 0.94 0.63 -1.03
CA GLY A 67 2.29 0.40 -0.53
C GLY A 67 2.66 -1.07 -0.46
N HIS A 68 3.89 -1.39 -0.85
CA HIS A 68 4.43 -2.75 -0.79
C HIS A 68 4.73 -3.19 0.65
N VAL A 69 4.66 -4.49 0.91
CA VAL A 69 4.79 -5.06 2.25
C VAL A 69 5.97 -6.02 2.30
N LEU A 70 6.81 -5.88 3.33
CA LEU A 70 7.90 -6.79 3.67
C LEU A 70 7.50 -7.65 4.86
N LEU A 71 7.50 -8.97 4.71
CA LEU A 71 7.10 -9.94 5.71
C LEU A 71 8.34 -10.65 6.27
N GLU A 72 8.71 -10.34 7.51
CA GLU A 72 9.79 -11.01 8.22
C GLU A 72 9.22 -11.98 9.25
N GLY A 73 9.86 -13.14 9.42
CA GLY A 73 9.44 -14.13 10.39
C GLY A 73 10.12 -15.47 10.16
N VAL A 74 9.92 -16.40 11.06
CA VAL A 74 10.50 -17.74 10.98
C VAL A 74 9.87 -18.58 9.86
N PRO A 75 10.55 -19.62 9.36
CA PRO A 75 9.96 -20.58 8.43
C PRO A 75 8.74 -21.28 9.02
N GLY A 76 7.76 -21.62 8.18
CA GLY A 76 6.61 -22.44 8.60
C GLY A 76 5.40 -21.69 9.16
N VAL A 77 5.46 -20.36 9.34
CA VAL A 77 4.32 -19.55 9.86
C VAL A 77 3.29 -19.16 8.78
N ALA A 78 3.07 -20.02 7.79
CA ALA A 78 2.05 -19.87 6.75
C ALA A 78 2.04 -18.53 5.96
N LYS A 79 3.16 -17.81 5.87
CA LYS A 79 3.25 -16.51 5.15
C LYS A 79 2.80 -16.62 3.70
N THR A 80 3.33 -17.63 2.99
CA THR A 80 2.99 -17.90 1.59
C THR A 80 1.49 -18.16 1.43
N LEU A 81 0.90 -18.96 2.32
CA LEU A 81 -0.54 -19.23 2.34
C LEU A 81 -1.36 -17.96 2.61
N ALA A 82 -0.92 -17.10 3.52
CA ALA A 82 -1.59 -15.83 3.81
C ALA A 82 -1.62 -14.92 2.58
N VAL A 83 -0.48 -14.76 1.90
CA VAL A 83 -0.39 -13.94 0.68
C VAL A 83 -1.22 -14.51 -0.46
N GLU A 84 -1.13 -15.82 -0.72
CA GLU A 84 -1.91 -16.49 -1.78
C GLU A 84 -3.42 -16.41 -1.52
N THR A 85 -3.83 -16.63 -0.26
CA THR A 85 -5.22 -16.49 0.17
C THR A 85 -5.70 -15.07 -0.06
N PHE A 86 -4.94 -14.08 0.42
CA PHE A 86 -5.29 -12.68 0.27
C PHE A 86 -5.45 -12.29 -1.21
N ALA A 87 -4.49 -12.65 -2.07
CA ALA A 87 -4.54 -12.37 -3.51
C ALA A 87 -5.79 -12.98 -4.17
N LYS A 88 -6.17 -14.21 -3.80
CA LYS A 88 -7.41 -14.85 -4.29
C LYS A 88 -8.67 -14.14 -3.82
N VAL A 89 -8.72 -13.70 -2.56
CA VAL A 89 -9.89 -13.01 -1.98
C VAL A 89 -10.08 -11.63 -2.60
N VAL A 90 -9.00 -10.86 -2.76
CA VAL A 90 -9.08 -9.48 -3.27
C VAL A 90 -9.24 -9.40 -4.79
N GLY A 91 -8.92 -10.50 -5.50
CA GLY A 91 -9.08 -10.64 -6.93
C GLY A 91 -8.01 -9.91 -7.76
N GLY A 92 -7.61 -10.52 -8.87
CA GLY A 92 -6.54 -10.01 -9.75
C GLY A 92 -5.62 -11.14 -10.21
N THR A 93 -4.67 -10.83 -11.07
CA THR A 93 -3.62 -11.78 -11.46
C THR A 93 -2.58 -11.91 -10.35
N PHE A 94 -2.07 -13.11 -10.14
CA PHE A 94 -1.10 -13.44 -9.12
C PHE A 94 0.10 -14.17 -9.72
N ALA A 95 1.30 -13.83 -9.26
CA ALA A 95 2.50 -14.61 -9.52
C ALA A 95 3.33 -14.73 -8.24
N ARG A 96 4.04 -15.85 -8.14
CA ARG A 96 5.03 -16.12 -7.09
C ARG A 96 6.39 -16.27 -7.74
N ILE A 97 7.38 -15.58 -7.20
CA ILE A 97 8.79 -15.72 -7.58
C ILE A 97 9.53 -16.13 -6.31
N GLN A 98 10.22 -17.27 -6.39
CA GLN A 98 11.17 -17.69 -5.38
C GLN A 98 12.52 -17.02 -5.69
N PHE A 99 13.06 -16.25 -4.76
CA PHE A 99 14.37 -15.65 -4.94
C PHE A 99 15.44 -16.68 -4.59
N THR A 100 16.38 -16.86 -5.52
CA THR A 100 17.47 -17.82 -5.41
C THR A 100 18.79 -17.15 -5.85
N PRO A 101 19.96 -17.68 -5.45
CA PRO A 101 21.26 -17.09 -5.81
C PRO A 101 21.55 -17.03 -7.31
N ASP A 102 20.92 -17.91 -8.10
CA ASP A 102 21.06 -18.04 -9.56
C ASP A 102 20.05 -17.21 -10.37
N LEU A 103 19.05 -16.62 -9.69
CA LEU A 103 18.04 -15.79 -10.35
C LEU A 103 18.71 -14.59 -11.05
N VAL A 104 18.25 -14.24 -12.25
CA VAL A 104 18.72 -13.06 -12.98
C VAL A 104 17.60 -12.03 -13.18
N PRO A 105 17.90 -10.74 -13.39
CA PRO A 105 16.88 -9.71 -13.57
C PRO A 105 15.85 -10.00 -14.69
N THR A 106 16.29 -10.67 -15.75
CA THR A 106 15.42 -11.06 -16.88
C THR A 106 14.36 -12.09 -16.49
N ASP A 107 14.58 -12.88 -15.44
CA ASP A 107 13.60 -13.85 -14.94
C ASP A 107 12.43 -13.16 -14.22
N ILE A 108 12.62 -11.90 -13.80
CA ILE A 108 11.59 -11.08 -13.15
C ILE A 108 10.90 -10.19 -14.19
N ILE A 109 11.69 -9.47 -14.97
CA ILE A 109 11.21 -8.43 -15.89
C ILE A 109 10.66 -9.05 -17.18
N GLY A 110 11.32 -10.09 -17.69
CA GLY A 110 11.10 -10.65 -19.02
C GLY A 110 12.31 -10.48 -19.93
N THR A 111 12.25 -11.09 -21.11
CA THR A 111 13.35 -11.13 -22.07
C THR A 111 12.87 -11.03 -23.51
N ARG A 112 13.81 -10.86 -24.45
CA ARG A 112 13.55 -10.97 -25.89
C ARG A 112 13.92 -12.37 -26.36
N ILE A 113 12.96 -13.07 -26.93
CA ILE A 113 13.15 -14.40 -27.51
C ILE A 113 13.15 -14.32 -29.03
N TYR A 114 14.08 -15.01 -29.69
CA TYR A 114 14.07 -15.13 -31.14
C TYR A 114 13.14 -16.25 -31.57
N ARG A 115 12.06 -15.93 -32.30
CA ARG A 115 11.12 -16.91 -32.83
C ARG A 115 11.54 -17.31 -34.25
N GLN A 116 12.24 -18.44 -34.36
CA GLN A 116 12.76 -18.94 -35.64
C GLN A 116 11.67 -19.04 -36.73
N GLY A 117 10.45 -19.48 -36.40
CA GLY A 117 9.36 -19.61 -37.37
C GLY A 117 8.84 -18.30 -37.96
N LYS A 118 9.21 -17.15 -37.39
CA LYS A 118 8.83 -15.82 -37.87
C LYS A 118 10.04 -14.93 -38.19
N GLU A 119 11.26 -15.44 -37.98
CA GLU A 119 12.52 -14.69 -38.08
C GLU A 119 12.50 -13.33 -37.33
N GLU A 120 11.75 -13.26 -36.22
CA GLU A 120 11.55 -12.02 -35.45
C GLU A 120 11.91 -12.20 -33.96
N PHE A 121 12.30 -11.10 -33.32
CA PHE A 121 12.47 -11.04 -31.87
C PHE A 121 11.15 -10.64 -31.20
N ASP A 122 10.55 -11.56 -30.45
CA ASP A 122 9.37 -11.32 -29.64
C ASP A 122 9.75 -10.99 -28.19
N ILE A 123 8.84 -10.34 -27.46
CA ILE A 123 9.02 -10.02 -26.05
C ILE A 123 8.20 -10.98 -25.21
N GLU A 124 8.87 -11.68 -24.32
CA GLU A 124 8.25 -12.52 -23.30
C GLU A 124 8.27 -11.75 -21.98
N LEU A 125 7.09 -11.36 -21.49
CA LEU A 125 6.94 -10.61 -20.26
C LEU A 125 7.20 -11.51 -19.06
N GLY A 126 7.93 -10.99 -18.07
CA GLY A 126 8.22 -11.73 -16.86
C GLY A 126 7.03 -11.81 -15.89
N PRO A 127 7.15 -12.62 -14.84
CA PRO A 127 6.11 -12.85 -13.82
C PRO A 127 5.72 -11.59 -13.04
N VAL A 128 6.48 -10.49 -13.15
CA VAL A 128 6.15 -9.23 -12.47
C VAL A 128 4.91 -8.52 -13.05
N VAL A 129 4.46 -8.90 -14.25
CA VAL A 129 3.30 -8.29 -14.93
C VAL A 129 1.98 -8.89 -14.42
N VAL A 130 1.73 -8.71 -13.13
CA VAL A 130 0.53 -9.19 -12.42
C VAL A 130 0.02 -8.13 -11.44
N ASN A 131 -1.18 -8.29 -10.89
CA ASN A 131 -1.67 -7.40 -9.82
C ASN A 131 -0.96 -7.66 -8.49
N PHE A 132 -0.71 -8.93 -8.16
CA PHE A 132 -0.11 -9.34 -6.89
C PHE A 132 1.12 -10.20 -7.13
N LEU A 133 2.26 -9.72 -6.64
CA LEU A 133 3.50 -10.46 -6.70
C LEU A 133 3.94 -10.89 -5.29
N LEU A 134 4.11 -12.19 -5.09
CA LEU A 134 4.83 -12.73 -3.94
C LEU A 134 6.31 -12.92 -4.31
N ALA A 135 7.20 -12.17 -3.69
CA ALA A 135 8.65 -12.30 -3.81
C ALA A 135 9.19 -13.03 -2.57
N ASP A 136 9.28 -14.37 -2.65
CA ASP A 136 9.68 -15.21 -1.53
C ASP A 136 11.19 -15.17 -1.34
N GLU A 137 11.64 -14.99 -0.09
CA GLU A 137 13.05 -14.99 0.33
C GLU A 137 13.91 -13.98 -0.46
N ILE A 138 13.44 -12.74 -0.57
CA ILE A 138 14.08 -11.67 -1.35
C ILE A 138 15.57 -11.47 -1.01
N ASN A 139 15.96 -11.82 0.21
CA ASN A 139 17.32 -11.76 0.71
C ASN A 139 18.24 -12.88 0.18
N ARG A 140 17.76 -13.86 -0.60
CA ARG A 140 18.60 -14.93 -1.20
C ARG A 140 19.10 -14.61 -2.60
N ALA A 141 18.54 -13.60 -3.29
CA ALA A 141 19.01 -13.22 -4.61
C ALA A 141 20.08 -12.12 -4.54
N PRO A 142 20.98 -12.04 -5.55
CA PRO A 142 21.98 -10.97 -5.63
C PRO A 142 21.35 -9.57 -5.68
N ALA A 143 22.09 -8.57 -5.22
CA ALA A 143 21.64 -7.17 -5.17
C ALA A 143 21.14 -6.60 -6.51
N LYS A 144 21.65 -7.10 -7.65
CA LYS A 144 21.17 -6.70 -9.00
C LYS A 144 19.73 -7.14 -9.25
N VAL A 145 19.35 -8.32 -8.78
CA VAL A 145 18.00 -8.90 -8.92
C VAL A 145 17.03 -8.17 -8.00
N GLN A 146 17.46 -7.93 -6.75
CA GLN A 146 16.70 -7.11 -5.80
C GLN A 146 16.43 -5.71 -6.36
N SER A 147 17.47 -5.07 -6.94
CA SER A 147 17.34 -3.74 -7.56
C SER A 147 16.36 -3.73 -8.72
N ALA A 148 16.36 -4.77 -9.55
CA ALA A 148 15.42 -4.92 -10.66
C ALA A 148 13.96 -4.94 -10.16
N LEU A 149 13.63 -5.77 -9.15
CA LEU A 149 12.29 -5.79 -8.57
C LEU A 149 11.89 -4.42 -7.98
N LEU A 150 12.80 -3.75 -7.29
CA LEU A 150 12.54 -2.47 -6.63
C LEU A 150 12.37 -1.31 -7.61
N GLU A 151 13.01 -1.38 -8.78
CA GLU A 151 12.75 -0.48 -9.89
C GLU A 151 11.32 -0.67 -10.40
N VAL A 152 10.87 -1.92 -10.59
CA VAL A 152 9.50 -2.22 -11.01
C VAL A 152 8.47 -1.72 -9.98
N MET A 153 8.76 -1.87 -8.69
CA MET A 153 7.93 -1.32 -7.60
C MET A 153 7.79 0.21 -7.68
N ALA A 154 8.88 0.91 -7.96
CA ALA A 154 8.89 2.38 -8.01
C ALA A 154 8.24 2.92 -9.29
N GLU A 155 8.58 2.34 -10.44
CA GLU A 155 8.20 2.83 -11.76
C GLU A 155 6.82 2.34 -12.22
N ARG A 156 6.33 1.22 -11.66
CA ARG A 156 5.06 0.56 -12.03
C ARG A 156 4.92 0.28 -13.54
N LYS A 157 6.04 0.08 -14.19
CA LYS A 157 6.19 -0.26 -15.61
C LYS A 157 7.52 -0.99 -15.79
N ILE A 158 7.65 -1.74 -16.86
CA ILE A 158 8.90 -2.38 -17.27
C ILE A 158 9.29 -1.94 -18.67
N SER A 159 10.58 -1.93 -18.98
CA SER A 159 11.07 -1.61 -20.33
C SER A 159 11.97 -2.73 -20.84
N ILE A 160 11.61 -3.30 -21.99
CA ILE A 160 12.33 -4.40 -22.63
C ILE A 160 12.56 -4.04 -24.09
N GLY A 161 13.83 -4.00 -24.52
CA GLY A 161 14.17 -3.77 -25.93
C GLY A 161 13.65 -2.45 -26.51
N GLY A 162 13.56 -1.39 -25.70
CA GLY A 162 13.03 -0.09 -26.10
C GLY A 162 11.50 0.04 -26.09
N LYS A 163 10.76 -1.02 -25.71
CA LYS A 163 9.31 -0.96 -25.49
C LYS A 163 9.00 -0.93 -24.00
N THR A 164 8.06 -0.08 -23.60
CA THR A 164 7.62 0.04 -22.19
C THR A 164 6.24 -0.56 -22.02
N PHE A 165 6.06 -1.34 -20.95
CA PHE A 165 4.81 -2.01 -20.60
C PHE A 165 4.36 -1.55 -19.21
N PRO A 166 3.18 -0.94 -19.07
CA PRO A 166 2.63 -0.60 -17.76
C PRO A 166 2.23 -1.87 -17.00
N LEU A 167 2.37 -1.85 -15.67
CA LEU A 167 1.87 -2.94 -14.84
C LEU A 167 0.35 -2.81 -14.62
N PRO A 168 -0.35 -3.93 -14.36
CA PRO A 168 -1.76 -3.90 -13.97
C PRO A 168 -2.01 -3.06 -12.71
N ALA A 169 -3.17 -2.40 -12.62
CA ALA A 169 -3.60 -1.66 -11.45
C ALA A 169 -4.78 -2.39 -10.75
N PRO A 170 -4.76 -2.57 -9.42
CA PRO A 170 -3.66 -2.26 -8.50
C PRO A 170 -2.44 -3.18 -8.70
N PHE A 171 -1.26 -2.68 -8.30
CA PHE A 171 -0.02 -3.45 -8.26
C PHE A 171 0.51 -3.48 -6.82
N LEU A 172 0.68 -4.67 -6.26
CA LEU A 172 1.20 -4.89 -4.92
C LEU A 172 2.29 -5.97 -4.95
N VAL A 173 3.36 -5.70 -4.22
CA VAL A 173 4.45 -6.66 -4.00
C VAL A 173 4.46 -6.97 -2.51
N MET A 174 4.41 -8.26 -2.20
CA MET A 174 4.64 -8.78 -0.86
C MET A 174 5.94 -9.58 -0.91
N ALA A 175 6.96 -9.09 -0.23
CA ALA A 175 8.25 -9.76 -0.18
C ALA A 175 8.41 -10.46 1.17
N THR A 176 8.95 -11.67 1.21
CA THR A 176 9.28 -12.35 2.46
C THR A 176 10.78 -12.33 2.72
N GLN A 177 11.16 -12.30 3.99
CA GLN A 177 12.54 -12.47 4.44
C GLN A 177 12.59 -13.53 5.54
N ASN A 178 13.63 -14.37 5.47
CA ASN A 178 13.97 -15.31 6.52
C ASN A 178 15.18 -14.77 7.31
N PRO A 179 15.02 -14.47 8.61
CA PRO A 179 16.09 -13.87 9.42
C PRO A 179 17.17 -14.87 9.87
N ILE A 180 16.93 -16.18 9.80
CA ILE A 180 17.79 -17.22 10.41
C ILE A 180 18.74 -17.88 9.38
N GLU A 181 18.62 -17.55 8.10
CA GLU A 181 19.38 -18.23 7.05
C GLU A 181 20.86 -17.80 7.04
N GLN A 182 21.77 -18.76 7.11
CA GLN A 182 23.21 -18.51 7.29
C GLN A 182 24.01 -18.52 5.97
N GLU A 183 23.46 -19.07 4.88
CA GLU A 183 24.12 -19.18 3.59
C GLU A 183 23.47 -18.30 2.52
N GLY A 184 24.29 -17.56 1.76
CA GLY A 184 23.83 -16.85 0.56
C GLY A 184 22.87 -15.68 0.82
N VAL A 185 22.89 -15.09 2.02
CA VAL A 185 21.99 -13.99 2.38
C VAL A 185 22.59 -12.63 2.03
N TYR A 186 21.91 -11.91 1.15
CA TYR A 186 22.16 -10.53 0.75
C TYR A 186 21.14 -9.62 1.44
N ALA A 187 21.56 -8.96 2.52
CA ALA A 187 20.72 -7.98 3.20
C ALA A 187 20.29 -6.87 2.23
N LEU A 188 18.99 -6.53 2.25
CA LEU A 188 18.49 -5.38 1.49
C LEU A 188 19.14 -4.10 2.03
N PRO A 189 19.84 -3.32 1.18
CA PRO A 189 20.30 -2.00 1.55
C PRO A 189 19.17 -1.12 2.09
N GLU A 190 19.49 -0.19 2.99
CA GLU A 190 18.51 0.68 3.65
C GLU A 190 17.66 1.47 2.65
N ALA A 191 18.31 2.03 1.61
CA ALA A 191 17.63 2.73 0.53
C ALA A 191 16.62 1.84 -0.22
N GLN A 192 16.86 0.53 -0.27
CA GLN A 192 15.97 -0.44 -0.88
C GLN A 192 14.79 -0.76 0.05
N ARG A 193 15.06 -1.00 1.34
CA ARG A 193 14.03 -1.23 2.37
C ARG A 193 13.04 -0.07 2.45
N ASP A 194 13.50 1.18 2.32
CA ASP A 194 12.66 2.38 2.40
C ASP A 194 11.54 2.45 1.34
N ARG A 195 11.61 1.62 0.28
CA ARG A 195 10.56 1.47 -0.76
C ARG A 195 9.36 0.65 -0.31
N PHE A 196 9.49 -0.16 0.74
CA PHE A 196 8.37 -0.86 1.35
C PHE A 196 7.62 0.06 2.30
N LEU A 197 6.29 0.05 2.25
CA LEU A 197 5.46 0.80 3.20
C LEU A 197 5.62 0.21 4.60
N PHE A 198 5.40 -1.10 4.71
CA PHE A 198 5.47 -1.84 5.96
C PHE A 198 6.59 -2.88 5.97
N LYS A 199 7.19 -3.07 7.15
CA LYS A 199 7.84 -4.32 7.55
C LYS A 199 6.99 -4.93 8.68
N LEU A 200 6.38 -6.07 8.41
CA LEU A 200 5.56 -6.81 9.37
C LEU A 200 6.36 -8.01 9.88
N ASN A 201 6.39 -8.16 11.20
CA ASN A 201 7.02 -9.30 11.85
C ASN A 201 5.92 -10.33 12.14
N ILE A 202 6.20 -11.59 11.85
CA ILE A 202 5.28 -12.72 12.06
C ILE A 202 5.97 -13.71 12.99
N ASP A 203 5.39 -13.87 14.17
CA ASP A 203 5.83 -14.82 15.20
C ASP A 203 5.14 -16.18 15.04
N TYR A 204 5.58 -17.16 15.83
CA TYR A 204 4.90 -18.44 15.93
C TYR A 204 3.47 -18.27 16.47
N PRO A 205 2.51 -19.08 16.00
CA PRO A 205 1.16 -19.07 16.55
C PRO A 205 1.19 -19.47 18.03
N SER A 206 0.24 -18.95 18.80
CA SER A 206 -0.04 -19.44 20.15
C SER A 206 -0.50 -20.90 20.12
N PRO A 207 -0.39 -21.65 21.24
CA PRO A 207 -0.87 -23.04 21.32
C PRO A 207 -2.36 -23.19 20.95
N GLU A 208 -3.18 -22.19 21.24
CA GLU A 208 -4.59 -22.14 20.85
C GLU A 208 -4.76 -22.02 19.34
N GLU A 209 -4.01 -21.12 18.71
CA GLU A 209 -4.01 -20.92 17.26
C GLU A 209 -3.43 -22.13 16.53
N GLU A 210 -2.36 -22.73 17.05
CA GLU A 210 -1.76 -23.93 16.47
C GLU A 210 -2.72 -25.12 16.49
N ARG A 211 -3.46 -25.30 17.59
CA ARG A 211 -4.54 -26.30 17.68
C ARG A 211 -5.66 -26.04 16.68
N GLU A 212 -6.06 -24.79 16.49
CA GLU A 212 -7.06 -24.42 15.49
C GLU A 212 -6.53 -24.66 14.06
N ILE A 213 -5.25 -24.42 13.79
CA ILE A 213 -4.59 -24.78 12.51
C ILE A 213 -4.73 -26.28 12.28
N ILE A 214 -4.45 -27.13 13.28
CA ILE A 214 -4.57 -28.59 13.17
C ILE A 214 -6.00 -28.98 12.80
N TYR A 215 -7.01 -28.43 13.49
CA TYR A 215 -8.42 -28.77 13.19
C TYR A 215 -8.86 -28.31 11.80
N ARG A 216 -8.45 -27.11 11.40
CA ARG A 216 -8.91 -26.47 10.17
C ARG A 216 -8.20 -27.01 8.92
N MET A 217 -6.91 -27.30 9.04
CA MET A 217 -6.06 -27.75 7.93
C MET A 217 -5.89 -29.28 7.87
N GLY A 218 -6.18 -30.00 8.97
CA GLY A 218 -5.86 -31.41 9.11
C GLY A 218 -6.72 -32.40 8.31
N VAL A 219 -7.88 -31.98 7.80
CA VAL A 219 -8.78 -32.87 7.01
C VAL A 219 -8.93 -32.37 5.58
N LYS A 220 -9.77 -31.35 5.38
CA LYS A 220 -9.98 -30.71 4.08
C LYS A 220 -9.78 -29.20 4.28
N PRO A 221 -8.61 -28.67 3.88
CA PRO A 221 -8.35 -27.24 3.96
C PRO A 221 -9.47 -26.45 3.24
N PRO A 222 -9.98 -25.38 3.86
CA PRO A 222 -10.94 -24.52 3.19
C PRO A 222 -10.28 -23.84 1.98
N GLU A 223 -11.05 -23.62 0.92
CA GLU A 223 -10.60 -22.88 -0.25
C GLU A 223 -11.08 -21.43 -0.17
N PRO A 224 -10.23 -20.44 -0.46
CA PRO A 224 -10.64 -19.05 -0.49
C PRO A 224 -11.49 -18.74 -1.72
N LYS A 225 -12.52 -17.94 -1.53
CA LYS A 225 -13.37 -17.41 -2.60
C LYS A 225 -13.01 -15.96 -2.86
N GLN A 226 -13.08 -15.56 -4.12
CA GLN A 226 -12.93 -14.17 -4.48
C GLN A 226 -14.14 -13.36 -3.97
N VAL A 227 -13.87 -12.27 -3.26
CA VAL A 227 -14.87 -11.35 -2.69
C VAL A 227 -14.86 -10.01 -3.40
N LEU A 228 -13.67 -9.54 -3.82
CA LEU A 228 -13.46 -8.26 -4.49
C LEU A 228 -13.00 -8.47 -5.94
N ALA A 229 -13.23 -7.46 -6.78
CA ALA A 229 -12.60 -7.37 -8.09
C ALA A 229 -11.53 -6.25 -8.10
N PRO A 230 -10.54 -6.29 -9.03
CA PRO A 230 -9.56 -5.22 -9.17
C PRO A 230 -10.16 -3.80 -9.28
N GLY A 231 -11.33 -3.66 -9.91
CA GLY A 231 -12.05 -2.38 -9.99
C GLY A 231 -12.55 -1.89 -8.63
N ASP A 232 -13.00 -2.77 -7.75
CA ASP A 232 -13.39 -2.42 -6.37
C ASP A 232 -12.18 -1.93 -5.58
N LEU A 233 -11.03 -2.57 -5.76
CA LEU A 233 -9.79 -2.19 -5.09
C LEU A 233 -9.35 -0.78 -5.45
N LEU A 234 -9.45 -0.40 -6.73
CA LEU A 234 -9.10 0.95 -7.18
C LEU A 234 -10.02 2.01 -6.56
N ARG A 235 -11.32 1.71 -6.48
CA ARG A 235 -12.30 2.58 -5.79
C ARG A 235 -12.00 2.70 -4.30
N LEU A 236 -11.77 1.58 -3.62
CA LEU A 236 -11.44 1.56 -2.18
C LEU A 236 -10.11 2.28 -1.88
N GLN A 237 -9.13 2.17 -2.78
CA GLN A 237 -7.88 2.93 -2.69
C GLN A 237 -8.10 4.45 -2.81
N ASP A 238 -9.06 4.88 -3.62
CA ASP A 238 -9.42 6.30 -3.76
C ASP A 238 -10.14 6.82 -2.51
N VAL A 239 -11.07 6.03 -1.96
CA VAL A 239 -11.76 6.35 -0.71
C VAL A 239 -10.76 6.47 0.43
N ALA A 240 -9.88 5.48 0.58
CA ALA A 240 -8.81 5.51 1.57
C ALA A 240 -7.92 6.74 1.38
N ALA A 241 -7.56 7.09 0.14
CA ALA A 241 -6.76 8.28 -0.12
C ALA A 241 -7.47 9.58 0.30
N ASN A 242 -8.81 9.62 0.31
CA ASN A 242 -9.61 10.80 0.65
C ASN A 242 -10.13 10.83 2.10
N THR A 243 -9.85 9.80 2.92
CA THR A 243 -10.16 9.78 4.36
C THR A 243 -9.58 11.02 5.07
N PHE A 244 -10.40 11.70 5.86
CA PHE A 244 -10.04 12.93 6.53
C PHE A 244 -8.92 12.73 7.56
N VAL A 245 -7.94 13.64 7.57
CA VAL A 245 -6.85 13.67 8.55
C VAL A 245 -6.74 15.09 9.09
N HIS A 246 -6.91 15.23 10.40
CA HIS A 246 -6.76 16.51 11.07
C HIS A 246 -5.29 16.98 11.04
N HIS A 247 -5.05 18.28 10.84
CA HIS A 247 -3.70 18.85 10.74
C HIS A 247 -2.81 18.50 11.95
N ALA A 248 -3.37 18.50 13.17
CA ALA A 248 -2.64 18.10 14.38
C ALA A 248 -2.06 16.67 14.34
N LEU A 249 -2.69 15.75 13.60
CA LEU A 249 -2.14 14.40 13.37
C LEU A 249 -0.97 14.44 12.39
N VAL A 250 -1.06 15.27 11.34
CA VAL A 250 0.05 15.48 10.40
C VAL A 250 1.25 16.06 11.13
N ASP A 251 1.04 17.09 11.95
CA ASP A 251 2.10 17.70 12.77
C ASP A 251 2.71 16.70 13.77
N TYR A 252 1.88 15.85 14.38
CA TYR A 252 2.35 14.76 15.23
C TYR A 252 3.27 13.80 14.46
N VAL A 253 2.85 13.33 13.29
CA VAL A 253 3.68 12.43 12.44
C VAL A 253 4.99 13.09 12.05
N VAL A 254 4.96 14.38 11.66
CA VAL A 254 6.19 15.13 11.34
C VAL A 254 7.12 15.22 12.55
N ARG A 255 6.58 15.47 13.75
CA ARG A 255 7.36 15.49 14.99
C ARG A 255 7.97 14.14 15.31
N VAL A 256 7.21 13.04 15.21
CA VAL A 256 7.71 11.67 15.42
C VAL A 256 8.85 11.37 14.45
N VAL A 257 8.66 11.62 13.14
CA VAL A 257 9.70 11.36 12.15
C VAL A 257 10.92 12.26 12.36
N THR A 258 10.73 13.54 12.70
CA THR A 258 11.85 14.43 13.04
C THR A 258 12.60 13.96 14.29
N ALA A 259 11.90 13.41 15.30
CA ALA A 259 12.52 12.85 16.50
C ALA A 259 13.41 11.64 16.19
N THR A 260 13.17 10.91 15.10
CA THR A 260 14.12 9.86 14.64
C THR A 260 15.43 10.43 14.09
N ARG A 261 15.44 11.70 13.63
CA ARG A 261 16.62 12.33 13.01
C ARG A 261 17.38 13.23 13.96
N THR A 262 16.69 13.89 14.87
CA THR A 262 17.26 14.80 15.88
C THR A 262 16.68 14.52 17.27
N PRO A 263 16.84 13.29 17.82
CA PRO A 263 16.24 12.88 19.10
C PRO A 263 16.68 13.76 20.28
N GLU A 264 17.89 14.33 20.23
CA GLU A 264 18.42 15.23 21.25
C GLU A 264 17.56 16.49 21.43
N LYS A 265 16.94 17.00 20.36
CA LYS A 265 16.04 18.17 20.42
C LYS A 265 14.72 17.87 21.14
N PHE A 266 14.41 16.59 21.34
CA PHE A 266 13.23 16.12 22.06
C PHE A 266 13.59 15.59 23.46
N GLY A 267 14.83 15.84 23.94
CA GLY A 267 15.26 15.40 25.26
C GLY A 267 15.63 13.91 25.34
N MET A 268 16.01 13.28 24.22
CA MET A 268 16.41 11.87 24.15
C MET A 268 17.90 11.72 23.74
N PRO A 269 18.87 12.07 24.60
CA PRO A 269 20.30 11.92 24.29
C PRO A 269 20.71 10.44 24.17
N ASP A 270 20.02 9.55 24.87
CA ASP A 270 20.11 8.09 24.74
C ASP A 270 19.77 7.64 23.31
N ALA A 271 18.61 8.05 22.78
CA ALA A 271 18.21 7.69 21.42
C ALA A 271 19.14 8.30 20.35
N ARG A 272 19.80 9.43 20.63
CA ARG A 272 20.83 9.98 19.74
C ARG A 272 22.03 9.04 19.61
N ALA A 273 22.45 8.40 20.68
CA ALA A 273 23.54 7.42 20.64
C ALA A 273 23.13 6.15 19.87
N TRP A 274 21.84 5.81 19.88
CA TRP A 274 21.34 4.62 19.21
C TRP A 274 21.14 4.76 17.70
N ILE A 275 20.77 5.94 17.22
CA ILE A 275 20.40 6.15 15.82
C ILE A 275 21.57 6.76 15.02
N ALA A 276 22.02 6.04 13.99
CA ALA A 276 22.96 6.55 13.00
C ALA A 276 22.24 7.43 11.97
N TYR A 277 21.12 6.94 11.42
CA TYR A 277 20.27 7.67 10.48
C TYR A 277 18.78 7.43 10.76
N GLY A 278 18.03 8.53 10.85
CA GLY A 278 16.58 8.50 11.06
C GLY A 278 15.78 8.25 9.77
N ALA A 279 14.47 8.10 9.92
CA ALA A 279 13.57 7.72 8.84
C ALA A 279 13.40 8.84 7.78
N SER A 280 13.22 8.50 6.51
CA SER A 280 13.05 9.45 5.40
C SER A 280 11.65 10.10 5.36
N PRO A 281 11.39 11.15 4.55
CA PRO A 281 10.04 11.70 4.38
C PRO A 281 9.01 10.69 3.88
N ARG A 282 9.44 9.56 3.29
CA ARG A 282 8.55 8.45 2.93
C ARG A 282 7.88 7.85 4.16
N ALA A 283 8.51 7.90 5.33
CA ALA A 283 7.88 7.48 6.57
C ALA A 283 6.65 8.33 6.89
N SER A 284 6.75 9.67 6.78
CA SER A 284 5.62 10.56 7.06
C SER A 284 4.46 10.31 6.08
N LEU A 285 4.76 10.19 4.79
CA LEU A 285 3.76 9.86 3.77
C LEU A 285 3.13 8.48 4.03
N GLY A 286 3.96 7.49 4.36
CA GLY A 286 3.54 6.13 4.64
C GLY A 286 2.64 6.02 5.86
N ILE A 287 2.99 6.67 6.97
CA ILE A 287 2.18 6.68 8.20
C ILE A 287 0.79 7.27 7.91
N ILE A 288 0.71 8.40 7.20
CA ILE A 288 -0.58 9.04 6.89
C ILE A 288 -1.42 8.18 5.96
N ALA A 289 -0.83 7.63 4.89
CA ALA A 289 -1.54 6.76 3.96
C ALA A 289 -2.05 5.48 4.65
N ALA A 290 -1.21 4.87 5.50
CA ALA A 290 -1.57 3.72 6.31
C ALA A 290 -2.67 4.02 7.32
N ALA A 291 -2.59 5.15 8.03
CA ALA A 291 -3.59 5.54 9.02
C ALA A 291 -4.96 5.82 8.37
N ARG A 292 -4.97 6.44 7.18
CA ARG A 292 -6.18 6.63 6.38
C ARG A 292 -6.84 5.31 5.97
N ALA A 293 -6.03 4.38 5.46
CA ALA A 293 -6.49 3.06 5.09
C ALA A 293 -6.99 2.25 6.31
N LEU A 294 -6.31 2.36 7.45
CA LEU A 294 -6.71 1.70 8.69
C LEU A 294 -8.04 2.24 9.23
N ALA A 295 -8.24 3.56 9.18
CA ALA A 295 -9.52 4.18 9.54
C ALA A 295 -10.66 3.63 8.67
N LEU A 296 -10.45 3.55 7.35
CA LEU A 296 -11.44 2.99 6.42
C LEU A 296 -11.75 1.51 6.70
N VAL A 297 -10.71 0.70 6.91
CA VAL A 297 -10.87 -0.72 7.28
C VAL A 297 -11.68 -0.88 8.58
N ARG A 298 -11.57 0.09 9.50
CA ARG A 298 -12.32 0.14 10.76
C ARG A 298 -13.64 0.91 10.68
N GLY A 299 -14.15 1.15 9.47
CA GLY A 299 -15.47 1.73 9.29
C GLY A 299 -15.57 3.25 9.41
N ARG A 300 -14.44 3.98 9.39
CA ARG A 300 -14.38 5.42 9.62
C ARG A 300 -13.85 6.17 8.39
N ASP A 301 -14.41 7.35 8.15
CA ASP A 301 -13.98 8.33 7.14
C ASP A 301 -13.04 9.40 7.70
N TYR A 302 -12.61 9.26 8.96
CA TYR A 302 -11.62 10.12 9.61
C TYR A 302 -10.61 9.31 10.43
N VAL A 303 -9.38 9.80 10.44
CA VAL A 303 -8.27 9.22 11.21
C VAL A 303 -8.31 9.72 12.66
N VAL A 304 -8.10 8.81 13.62
CA VAL A 304 -7.91 9.16 15.04
C VAL A 304 -6.46 8.93 15.47
N PRO A 305 -5.98 9.52 16.59
CA PRO A 305 -4.60 9.35 17.05
C PRO A 305 -4.16 7.87 17.16
N GLN A 306 -5.05 6.99 17.61
CA GLN A 306 -4.77 5.55 17.74
C GLN A 306 -4.35 4.92 16.41
N ASP A 307 -4.99 5.27 15.28
CA ASP A 307 -4.66 4.71 13.96
C ASP A 307 -3.23 5.04 13.56
N VAL A 308 -2.78 6.25 13.91
CA VAL A 308 -1.43 6.73 13.61
C VAL A 308 -0.40 5.99 14.48
N VAL A 309 -0.64 5.91 15.78
CA VAL A 309 0.29 5.24 16.72
C VAL A 309 0.47 3.77 16.36
N GLU A 310 -0.62 3.10 15.96
CA GLU A 310 -0.61 1.67 15.70
C GLU A 310 0.16 1.28 14.42
N VAL A 311 0.20 2.15 13.41
CA VAL A 311 0.93 1.89 12.16
C VAL A 311 2.38 2.36 12.20
N ILE A 312 2.74 3.26 13.12
CA ILE A 312 4.10 3.81 13.21
C ILE A 312 5.19 2.72 13.30
N PRO A 313 5.08 1.70 14.18
CA PRO A 313 6.12 0.67 14.28
C PRO A 313 6.35 -0.07 12.98
N ASP A 314 5.27 -0.43 12.28
CA ASP A 314 5.31 -1.17 11.01
C ASP A 314 5.94 -0.34 9.88
N VAL A 315 5.79 0.99 9.93
CA VAL A 315 6.37 1.92 8.95
C VAL A 315 7.82 2.27 9.31
N LEU A 316 8.17 2.42 10.58
CA LEU A 316 9.48 2.94 10.99
C LEU A 316 10.56 1.87 11.15
N ARG A 317 10.23 0.64 11.57
CA ARG A 317 11.24 -0.35 12.00
C ARG A 317 12.29 -0.69 10.94
N HIS A 318 11.96 -0.58 9.66
CA HIS A 318 12.90 -0.82 8.55
C HIS A 318 13.50 0.45 7.96
N ARG A 319 13.19 1.61 8.53
CA ARG A 319 13.68 2.93 8.10
C ARG A 319 14.65 3.57 9.08
N LEU A 320 14.95 2.89 10.19
CA LEU A 320 15.94 3.33 11.16
C LEU A 320 17.24 2.56 10.95
N VAL A 321 18.34 3.31 10.98
CA VAL A 321 19.70 2.77 10.95
C VAL A 321 20.29 2.95 12.32
N LEU A 322 20.63 1.85 12.97
CA LEU A 322 21.20 1.86 14.31
C LEU A 322 22.73 1.96 14.24
N THR A 323 23.34 2.54 15.27
CA THR A 323 24.79 2.59 15.43
C THR A 323 25.33 1.20 15.78
N TYR A 324 26.62 0.97 15.51
CA TYR A 324 27.29 -0.28 15.88
C TYR A 324 27.23 -0.54 17.39
N ASP A 325 27.43 0.49 18.21
CA ASP A 325 27.35 0.40 19.66
C ASP A 325 25.96 -0.05 20.11
N ALA A 326 24.90 0.52 19.51
CA ALA A 326 23.53 0.13 19.83
C ALA A 326 23.23 -1.33 19.46
N LEU A 327 23.76 -1.81 18.33
CA LEU A 327 23.63 -3.21 17.96
C LEU A 327 24.40 -4.13 18.91
N ALA A 328 25.58 -3.71 19.38
CA ALA A 328 26.36 -4.44 20.37
C ALA A 328 25.65 -4.51 21.74
N ASP A 329 24.91 -3.46 22.09
CA ASP A 329 24.06 -3.38 23.29
C ASP A 329 22.67 -4.03 23.10
N GLU A 330 22.45 -4.77 22.00
CA GLU A 330 21.19 -5.43 21.64
C GLU A 330 19.96 -4.50 21.58
N ILE A 331 20.19 -3.21 21.30
CA ILE A 331 19.12 -2.24 21.12
C ILE A 331 18.45 -2.49 19.76
N SER A 332 17.15 -2.78 19.81
CA SER A 332 16.32 -3.00 18.62
C SER A 332 15.70 -1.70 18.09
N ALA A 333 15.31 -1.70 16.81
CA ALA A 333 14.52 -0.60 16.24
C ALA A 333 13.19 -0.40 17.00
N GLU A 334 12.61 -1.48 17.52
CA GLU A 334 11.38 -1.42 18.31
C GLU A 334 11.60 -0.67 19.63
N THR A 335 12.73 -0.90 20.30
CA THR A 335 13.14 -0.16 21.51
C THR A 335 13.22 1.34 21.23
N VAL A 336 13.86 1.72 20.12
CA VAL A 336 13.98 3.12 19.70
C VAL A 336 12.61 3.74 19.39
N ILE A 337 11.76 3.04 18.64
CA ILE A 337 10.42 3.51 18.27
C ILE A 337 9.57 3.73 19.53
N ASN A 338 9.58 2.77 20.45
CA ASN A 338 8.85 2.89 21.72
C ASN A 338 9.33 4.07 22.55
N ARG A 339 10.65 4.30 22.61
CA ARG A 339 11.23 5.46 23.29
C ARG A 339 10.74 6.79 22.70
N ILE A 340 10.70 6.88 21.37
CA ILE A 340 10.19 8.06 20.65
C ILE A 340 8.70 8.27 20.92
N LEU A 341 7.89 7.22 20.81
CA LEU A 341 6.44 7.29 21.01
C LEU A 341 6.06 7.68 22.44
N GLN A 342 6.83 7.23 23.44
CA GLN A 342 6.63 7.63 24.84
C GLN A 342 6.99 9.09 25.11
N THR A 343 7.91 9.67 24.32
CA THR A 343 8.42 11.03 24.54
C THR A 343 7.63 12.07 23.73
N VAL A 344 7.24 11.75 22.50
CA VAL A 344 6.49 12.67 21.64
C VAL A 344 5.01 12.61 22.01
N ALA A 345 4.53 13.65 22.70
CA ALA A 345 3.16 13.72 23.20
C ALA A 345 2.09 13.62 22.09
N LEU A 346 1.02 12.86 22.33
CA LEU A 346 -0.09 12.75 21.40
C LEU A 346 -0.85 14.08 21.27
N PRO A 347 -1.35 14.41 20.06
CA PRO A 347 -2.18 15.60 19.88
C PRO A 347 -3.55 15.40 20.55
N GLN A 348 -4.07 16.44 21.18
CA GLN A 348 -5.48 16.47 21.59
C GLN A 348 -6.33 16.82 20.37
N VAL A 349 -6.98 15.82 19.77
CA VAL A 349 -7.88 16.01 18.63
C VAL A 349 -9.31 15.89 19.13
N ASN A 350 -9.96 17.01 19.38
CA ASN A 350 -11.40 17.04 19.60
C ASN A 350 -12.08 16.98 18.23
N ALA A 351 -12.57 15.81 17.83
CA ALA A 351 -13.37 15.69 16.63
C ALA A 351 -14.70 16.42 16.86
N ILE A 352 -14.84 17.62 16.30
CA ILE A 352 -16.14 18.29 16.19
C ILE A 352 -16.68 17.92 14.80
N PRO A 353 -17.72 17.09 14.70
CA PRO A 353 -18.39 16.88 13.43
C PRO A 353 -18.90 18.22 12.93
N GLN A 354 -18.50 18.64 11.72
CA GLN A 354 -19.10 19.80 11.09
C GLN A 354 -20.58 19.50 10.84
N GLN A 355 -21.46 19.96 11.74
CA GLN A 355 -22.88 20.08 11.44
C GLN A 355 -22.99 21.05 10.27
N GLY A 356 -23.47 20.54 9.13
CA GLY A 356 -23.71 21.33 7.94
C GLY A 356 -24.47 22.60 8.32
N HIS A 357 -23.94 23.75 7.91
CA HIS A 357 -24.68 25.01 8.02
C HIS A 357 -25.96 24.84 7.22
N SER A 358 -27.08 24.65 7.93
CA SER A 358 -28.40 24.79 7.34
C SER A 358 -28.55 26.26 6.96
N VAL A 359 -28.44 26.53 5.66
CA VAL A 359 -28.83 27.81 5.10
C VAL A 359 -30.31 28.00 5.45
N PRO A 360 -30.70 29.04 6.21
CA PRO A 360 -32.10 29.27 6.50
C PRO A 360 -32.86 29.53 5.19
N PRO A 361 -34.09 29.02 5.04
CA PRO A 361 -34.85 29.22 3.82
C PRO A 361 -35.07 30.72 3.61
N VAL A 362 -34.68 31.19 2.43
CA VAL A 362 -35.00 32.54 1.96
C VAL A 362 -36.51 32.62 1.84
N VAL A 363 -37.14 33.39 2.72
CA VAL A 363 -38.57 33.72 2.64
C VAL A 363 -38.75 34.67 1.46
N PRO A 364 -39.54 34.33 0.43
CA PRO A 364 -39.80 35.25 -0.66
C PRO A 364 -40.67 36.41 -0.14
N ALA A 365 -40.18 37.64 -0.33
CA ALA A 365 -40.92 38.86 0.00
C ALA A 365 -42.26 38.87 -0.76
N ALA A 366 -43.36 38.97 -0.01
CA ALA A 366 -44.70 39.09 -0.56
C ALA A 366 -44.80 40.35 -1.43
N ALA A 367 -45.17 40.15 -2.69
CA ALA A 367 -45.52 41.23 -3.60
C ALA A 367 -46.77 41.96 -3.06
N GLY A 368 -46.58 43.19 -2.60
CA GLY A 368 -47.66 44.11 -2.30
C GLY A 368 -48.34 44.54 -3.61
N ALA A 369 -49.49 43.93 -3.91
CA ALA A 369 -50.42 44.42 -4.91
C ALA A 369 -51.51 45.26 -4.23
N ALA A 370 -51.67 46.48 -4.71
CA ALA A 370 -52.64 47.48 -4.28
C ALA A 370 -54.08 47.18 -4.74
N SER A 371 -55.06 47.46 -3.86
CA SER A 371 -56.35 48.15 -4.08
C SER A 371 -57.20 47.88 -2.81
N GLY A 372 -58.02 48.76 -2.24
CA GLY A 372 -58.59 50.03 -2.64
C GLY A 372 -59.98 50.11 -1.96
N ARG A 373 -60.20 51.10 -1.09
CA ARG A 373 -61.45 51.86 -0.89
C ARG A 373 -61.27 52.90 0.20
#